data_AF-A0AA86LWW9-F1
#
_entry.id   AF-A0AA86LWW9-F1
#
_cell.length_a   1.000
_cell.length_b   1.000
_cell.length_c   1.000
_cell.angle_alpha   90.00
_cell.angle_beta   90.00
_cell.angle_gamma   90.00
#
_symmetry.space_group_name_H-M   'P 1'
#
loop_
_entity.id
_entity.type
_entity.pdbx_description
1 polymer ?
#
loop_
_entity_poly.entity_id
_entity_poly.type
_entity_poly.pdbx_seq_one_letter_code
_entity_poly.pdbx_strand_id
1 'polypeptide(L)'
;MSTNIYFNHDAGIDDLVSLFLLLQMDDVKVTGVSVIPADGYLEPGISASQKIIDRFGSYDIEVAKSTSRGMNPFPKEWRMHTFYVDALPILNEKGEVQTKISQLPAHDHLIETLQHTAGKTTLLFTGPLTDLARALEKAPEIEEKIDKLVWMGGTFQEVGNVQEPEHDGTAEWNAFWDPEAVAKVWESSIKIEMVALESTNQVPLTPAIRQMWASLRKYEGVDFVGQCYAACPPLVHVETNSTYYLWDVLTTAFTGNSTLVKVKTVSSIVHTETPSQGRTEISEEGRPVDVVYDVTAEAFFTYITDLMKKAVAK
;
A
#
# COMPACT_ATOMS: atom_id res chain seq x y z
N MET A 1 6.31 14.68 17.69
CA MET A 1 7.49 14.31 16.90
C MET A 1 6.97 13.62 15.67
N SER A 2 7.53 13.91 14.49
CA SER A 2 7.07 13.28 13.25
C SER A 2 7.50 11.80 13.20
N THR A 3 6.60 10.93 12.72
CA THR A 3 6.85 9.51 12.51
C THR A 3 7.60 9.32 11.19
N ASN A 4 8.77 8.67 11.25
CA ASN A 4 9.51 8.28 10.04
C ASN A 4 8.80 7.09 9.37
N ILE A 5 8.54 7.19 8.07
CA ILE A 5 7.91 6.13 7.29
C ILE A 5 8.76 5.79 6.06
N TYR A 6 9.07 4.51 5.91
CA TYR A 6 9.53 3.97 4.63
C TYR A 6 8.33 3.32 3.93
N PHE A 7 8.07 3.71 2.69
CA PHE A 7 6.90 3.22 1.94
C PHE A 7 7.31 2.30 0.78
N ASN A 8 6.86 1.05 0.83
CA ASN A 8 6.95 0.11 -0.29
C ASN A 8 5.54 -0.17 -0.83
N HIS A 9 5.38 -0.06 -2.14
CA HIS A 9 4.09 -0.19 -2.80
C HIS A 9 4.25 -0.84 -4.17
N ASP A 10 3.19 -1.36 -4.76
CA ASP A 10 3.29 -2.11 -6.02
C ASP A 10 2.64 -1.45 -7.25
N ALA A 11 2.17 -0.21 -7.05
CA ALA A 11 1.80 0.75 -8.08
C ALA A 11 0.44 0.50 -8.74
N GLY A 12 -0.48 -0.15 -8.01
CA GLY A 12 -1.90 -0.01 -8.19
C GLY A 12 -2.38 1.44 -8.02
N ILE A 13 -3.68 1.64 -8.24
CA ILE A 13 -4.29 2.98 -8.17
C ILE A 13 -4.26 3.52 -6.74
N ASP A 14 -4.65 2.68 -5.79
CA ASP A 14 -4.71 3.00 -4.37
C ASP A 14 -3.34 3.12 -3.72
N ASP A 15 -2.29 2.46 -4.22
CA ASP A 15 -0.90 2.74 -3.83
C ASP A 15 -0.47 4.17 -4.18
N LEU A 16 -0.75 4.60 -5.42
CA LEU A 16 -0.34 5.91 -5.91
C LEU A 16 -1.15 7.01 -5.21
N VAL A 17 -2.43 6.76 -4.92
CA VAL A 17 -3.24 7.62 -4.04
C VAL A 17 -2.68 7.64 -2.62
N SER A 18 -2.22 6.49 -2.11
CA SER A 18 -1.59 6.38 -0.79
C SER A 18 -0.31 7.19 -0.69
N LEU A 19 0.59 7.12 -1.68
CA LEU A 19 1.78 7.97 -1.75
C LEU A 19 1.40 9.45 -1.69
N PHE A 20 0.43 9.86 -2.51
CA PHE A 20 -0.06 11.24 -2.52
C PHE A 20 -0.57 11.68 -1.13
N LEU A 21 -1.41 10.87 -0.48
CA LEU A 21 -1.98 11.18 0.84
C LEU A 21 -0.91 11.23 1.93
N LEU A 22 0.05 10.30 1.91
CA LEU A 22 1.17 10.23 2.84
C LEU A 22 2.00 11.53 2.83
N LEU A 23 2.19 12.11 1.64
CA LEU A 23 2.91 13.38 1.47
C LEU A 23 2.16 14.60 2.06
N GLN A 24 0.86 14.48 2.35
CA GLN A 24 0.03 15.56 2.94
C GLN A 24 -0.13 15.44 4.47
N MET A 25 0.47 14.42 5.09
CA MET A 25 0.36 14.17 6.53
C MET A 25 1.42 14.98 7.30
N ASP A 26 0.97 15.94 8.12
CA ASP A 26 1.86 16.87 8.84
C ASP A 26 2.77 16.17 9.86
N ASP A 27 2.30 15.08 10.47
CA ASP A 27 3.03 14.31 11.48
C ASP A 27 3.84 13.14 10.90
N VAL A 28 3.97 13.07 9.57
CA VAL A 28 4.72 12.01 8.88
C VAL A 28 5.90 12.58 8.11
N LYS A 29 7.03 11.88 8.21
CA LYS A 29 8.20 12.10 7.38
C LYS A 29 8.47 10.85 6.56
N VAL A 30 8.26 10.93 5.25
CA VAL A 30 8.66 9.87 4.33
C VAL A 30 10.18 9.87 4.22
N THR A 31 10.82 8.76 4.58
CA THR A 31 12.29 8.62 4.54
C THR A 31 12.79 7.93 3.28
N GLY A 32 11.93 7.16 2.61
CA GLY A 32 12.22 6.51 1.33
C GLY A 32 10.96 5.90 0.73
N VAL A 33 10.95 5.78 -0.60
CA VAL A 33 9.87 5.13 -1.35
C VAL A 33 10.49 4.06 -2.26
N SER A 34 9.82 2.92 -2.41
CA SER A 34 10.23 1.90 -3.37
C SER A 34 9.04 1.22 -4.03
N VAL A 35 9.23 0.81 -5.29
CA VAL A 35 8.18 0.19 -6.10
C VAL A 35 8.53 -1.25 -6.43
N ILE A 36 7.65 -2.18 -6.05
CA ILE A 36 7.72 -3.60 -6.44
C ILE A 36 6.79 -3.88 -7.62
N PRO A 37 7.21 -4.58 -8.69
CA PRO A 37 6.35 -4.74 -9.88
C PRO A 37 5.35 -5.89 -9.76
N ALA A 38 4.43 -5.79 -8.80
CA ALA A 38 3.36 -6.74 -8.56
C ALA A 38 2.05 -6.30 -9.26
N ASP A 39 1.14 -5.57 -8.61
CA ASP A 39 -0.10 -5.05 -9.23
C ASP A 39 0.10 -3.87 -10.19
N GLY A 40 1.35 -3.45 -10.43
CA GLY A 40 1.73 -2.46 -11.42
C GLY A 40 2.94 -2.88 -12.27
N TYR A 41 3.11 -2.21 -13.41
CA TYR A 41 4.37 -2.29 -14.17
C TYR A 41 5.41 -1.33 -13.59
N LEU A 42 6.66 -1.80 -13.51
CA LEU A 42 7.74 -1.07 -12.82
C LEU A 42 7.96 0.34 -13.34
N GLU A 43 8.17 0.49 -14.66
CA GLU A 43 8.54 1.78 -15.25
C GLU A 43 7.47 2.87 -15.09
N PRO A 44 6.18 2.65 -15.43
CA PRO A 44 5.16 3.64 -15.14
C PRO A 44 4.94 3.85 -13.64
N GLY A 45 5.13 2.82 -12.79
CA GLY A 45 5.00 2.95 -11.33
C GLY A 45 6.05 3.86 -10.73
N ILE A 46 7.31 3.70 -11.15
CA ILE A 46 8.43 4.57 -10.76
C ILE A 46 8.19 6.00 -11.26
N SER A 47 7.84 6.15 -12.54
CA SER A 47 7.57 7.45 -13.15
C SER A 47 6.42 8.19 -12.44
N ALA A 48 5.29 7.52 -12.20
CA ALA A 48 4.16 8.10 -11.48
C ALA A 48 4.55 8.50 -10.05
N SER A 49 5.31 7.66 -9.35
CA SER A 49 5.77 7.94 -7.98
C SER A 49 6.66 9.18 -7.92
N GLN A 50 7.65 9.29 -8.83
CA GLN A 50 8.50 10.48 -8.93
C GLN A 50 7.68 11.74 -9.23
N LYS A 51 6.74 11.67 -10.19
CA LYS A 51 5.89 12.82 -10.54
C LYS A 51 4.96 13.23 -9.40
N ILE A 52 4.41 12.28 -8.64
CA ILE A 52 3.59 12.57 -7.46
C ILE A 52 4.43 13.28 -6.39
N ILE A 53 5.66 12.82 -6.14
CA ILE A 53 6.59 13.47 -5.20
C ILE A 53 6.97 14.88 -5.69
N ASP A 54 7.29 15.05 -6.97
CA ASP A 54 7.66 16.35 -7.56
C ASP A 54 6.51 17.37 -7.53
N ARG A 55 5.26 16.89 -7.65
CA ARG A 55 4.06 17.72 -7.70
C ARG A 55 3.54 18.08 -6.30
N PHE A 56 3.49 17.08 -5.42
CA PHE A 56 2.75 17.15 -4.14
C PHE A 56 3.63 16.94 -2.91
N GLY A 57 4.90 16.59 -3.08
CA GLY A 57 5.85 16.36 -1.99
C GLY A 57 6.51 17.63 -1.45
N SER A 58 7.12 17.50 -0.28
CA SER A 58 7.90 18.58 0.37
C SER A 58 9.32 18.18 0.78
N TYR A 59 9.68 16.92 0.56
CA TYR A 59 10.95 16.34 0.97
C TYR A 59 11.77 15.93 -0.25
N ASP A 60 13.09 16.01 -0.12
CA ASP A 60 14.02 15.38 -1.06
C ASP A 60 14.16 13.90 -0.67
N ILE A 61 13.51 13.03 -1.44
CA ILE A 61 13.51 11.58 -1.25
C ILE A 61 13.79 10.90 -2.58
N GLU A 62 14.37 9.72 -2.56
CA GLU A 62 14.57 8.90 -3.75
C GLU A 62 13.48 7.83 -3.86
N VAL A 63 13.25 7.38 -5.09
CA VAL A 63 12.41 6.21 -5.38
C VAL A 63 13.30 5.06 -5.83
N ALA A 64 13.24 3.92 -5.14
CA ALA A 64 14.01 2.73 -5.49
C ALA A 64 13.20 1.72 -6.31
N LYS A 65 13.87 1.10 -7.29
CA LYS A 65 13.30 0.04 -8.12
C LYS A 65 13.49 -1.32 -7.44
N SER A 66 12.41 -2.07 -7.25
CA SER A 66 12.55 -3.46 -6.84
C SER A 66 13.10 -4.31 -7.98
N THR A 67 13.92 -5.29 -7.61
CA THR A 67 14.37 -6.38 -8.49
C THR A 67 13.75 -7.72 -8.09
N SER A 68 12.80 -7.70 -7.14
CA SER A 68 12.09 -8.86 -6.65
C SER A 68 11.15 -9.42 -7.72
N ARG A 69 10.87 -10.71 -7.65
CA ARG A 69 10.02 -11.44 -8.59
C ARG A 69 9.05 -12.28 -7.78
N GLY A 70 7.78 -12.20 -8.13
CA GLY A 70 6.73 -12.95 -7.46
C GLY A 70 6.64 -14.37 -7.97
N MET A 71 6.09 -15.24 -7.11
CA MET A 71 5.71 -16.60 -7.46
C MET A 71 4.43 -16.62 -8.27
N ASN A 72 3.44 -15.82 -7.85
CA ASN A 72 2.09 -15.81 -8.41
C ASN A 72 1.74 -14.40 -8.92
N PRO A 73 1.99 -14.08 -10.22
CA PRO A 73 1.81 -12.73 -10.74
C PRO A 73 0.34 -12.26 -10.74
N PHE A 74 0.13 -10.96 -10.49
CA PHE A 74 -1.17 -10.31 -10.64
C PHE A 74 -1.71 -10.36 -12.09
N PRO A 75 -3.06 -10.32 -12.27
CA PRO A 75 -3.68 -10.26 -13.58
C PRO A 75 -3.22 -9.05 -14.40
N LYS A 76 -2.98 -9.26 -15.70
CA LYS A 76 -2.40 -8.23 -16.58
C LYS A 76 -3.26 -6.96 -16.64
N GLU A 77 -4.58 -7.12 -16.64
CA GLU A 77 -5.55 -6.02 -16.78
C GLU A 77 -5.43 -5.03 -15.62
N TRP A 78 -5.18 -5.50 -14.41
CA TRP A 78 -5.02 -4.65 -13.22
C TRP A 78 -3.69 -3.91 -13.27
N ARG A 79 -2.62 -4.61 -13.68
CA ARG A 79 -1.28 -4.05 -13.90
C ARG A 79 -1.21 -2.91 -14.88
N MET A 80 -2.18 -2.79 -15.79
CA MET A 80 -2.25 -1.69 -16.74
C MET A 80 -2.67 -0.36 -16.09
N HIS A 81 -3.29 -0.37 -14.92
CA HIS A 81 -3.83 0.85 -14.30
C HIS A 81 -2.77 1.92 -14.05
N THR A 82 -1.55 1.51 -13.70
CA THR A 82 -0.41 2.40 -13.45
C THR A 82 -0.10 3.31 -14.64
N PHE A 83 -0.25 2.83 -15.88
CA PHE A 83 0.00 3.63 -17.08
C PHE A 83 -0.99 4.79 -17.21
N TYR A 84 -2.25 4.59 -16.80
CA TYR A 84 -3.25 5.66 -16.84
C TYR A 84 -2.89 6.77 -15.85
N VAL A 85 -2.49 6.41 -14.63
CA VAL A 85 -2.09 7.38 -13.60
C VAL A 85 -0.86 8.16 -14.04
N ASP A 86 0.18 7.47 -14.52
CA ASP A 86 1.41 8.10 -15.02
C ASP A 86 1.16 9.10 -16.17
N ALA A 87 0.13 8.86 -16.98
CA ALA A 87 -0.24 9.69 -18.13
C ALA A 87 -1.19 10.84 -17.80
N LEU A 88 -1.65 11.00 -16.56
CA LEU A 88 -2.57 12.08 -16.19
C LEU A 88 -1.91 13.45 -16.45
N PRO A 89 -2.61 14.42 -17.07
CA PRO A 89 -2.05 15.73 -17.39
C PRO A 89 -1.46 16.45 -16.18
N ILE A 90 -2.10 16.33 -15.01
CA ILE A 90 -1.64 16.93 -13.75
C ILE A 90 -0.23 16.47 -13.32
N LEU A 91 0.13 15.21 -13.60
CA LEU A 91 1.46 14.66 -13.31
C LEU A 91 2.49 15.01 -14.40
N ASN A 92 2.05 15.46 -15.58
CA ASN A 92 2.91 15.73 -16.73
C ASN A 92 3.02 17.22 -17.07
N GLU A 93 2.30 18.10 -16.36
CA GLU A 93 2.24 19.55 -16.65
C GLU A 93 3.62 20.22 -16.64
N LYS A 94 4.52 19.80 -15.74
CA LYS A 94 5.88 20.36 -15.63
C LYS A 94 6.80 19.94 -16.79
N GLY A 95 6.54 18.81 -17.43
CA GLY A 95 7.37 18.27 -18.52
C GLY A 95 8.76 17.78 -18.11
N GLU A 96 9.09 17.75 -16.81
CA GLU A 96 10.35 17.26 -16.25
C GLU A 96 10.11 16.46 -14.97
N VAL A 97 11.04 15.57 -14.64
CA VAL A 97 11.04 14.75 -13.42
C VAL A 97 12.33 15.05 -12.65
N GLN A 98 12.21 15.45 -11.38
CA GLN A 98 13.31 15.91 -10.53
C GLN A 98 13.69 14.90 -9.45
N THR A 99 12.70 14.25 -8.84
CA THR A 99 12.90 13.17 -7.85
C THR A 99 13.82 12.12 -8.43
N LYS A 100 14.85 11.70 -7.68
CA LYS A 100 15.87 10.78 -8.19
C LYS A 100 15.44 9.33 -8.05
N ILE A 101 15.93 8.50 -8.97
CA ILE A 101 15.88 7.04 -8.85
C ILE A 101 17.12 6.60 -8.09
N SER A 102 16.91 5.84 -7.01
CA SER A 102 18.03 5.29 -6.26
C SER A 102 18.84 4.31 -7.10
N GLN A 103 20.16 4.27 -6.87
CA GLN A 103 21.04 3.31 -7.53
C GLN A 103 20.95 1.91 -6.92
N LEU A 104 20.34 1.79 -5.73
CA LEU A 104 20.16 0.52 -5.03
C LEU A 104 18.81 -0.10 -5.39
N PRO A 105 18.73 -1.44 -5.47
CA PRO A 105 17.44 -2.11 -5.55
C PRO A 105 16.65 -1.91 -4.24
N ALA A 106 15.32 -1.98 -4.31
CA ALA A 106 14.41 -1.66 -3.20
C ALA A 106 14.78 -2.27 -1.83
N HIS A 107 15.13 -3.56 -1.78
CA HIS A 107 15.54 -4.23 -0.54
C HIS A 107 16.86 -3.67 0.05
N ASP A 108 17.83 -3.29 -0.79
CA ASP A 108 19.08 -2.68 -0.34
C ASP A 108 18.89 -1.22 0.05
N HIS A 109 18.06 -0.50 -0.72
CA HIS A 109 17.65 0.86 -0.39
C HIS A 109 16.91 0.92 0.96
N LEU A 110 16.04 -0.05 1.25
CA LEU A 110 15.38 -0.19 2.54
C LEU A 110 16.40 -0.35 3.68
N ILE A 111 17.35 -1.27 3.55
CA ILE A 111 18.40 -1.50 4.55
C ILE A 111 19.18 -0.19 4.80
N GLU A 112 19.66 0.45 3.73
CA GLU A 112 20.48 1.67 3.83
C GLU A 112 19.69 2.83 4.45
N THR A 113 18.42 3.00 4.05
CA THR A 113 17.56 4.05 4.59
C THR A 113 17.31 3.85 6.08
N LEU A 114 17.03 2.63 6.53
CA LEU A 114 16.82 2.32 7.94
C LEU A 114 18.09 2.52 8.80
N GLN A 115 19.26 2.19 8.25
CA GLN A 115 20.53 2.36 8.95
C GLN A 115 20.89 3.85 9.13
N HIS A 116 20.65 4.68 8.10
CA HIS A 116 20.94 6.11 8.12
C HIS A 116 19.87 6.97 8.80
N THR A 117 18.65 6.46 8.95
CA THR A 117 17.60 7.16 9.66
C THR A 117 17.85 7.14 11.18
N ALA A 118 17.76 8.31 11.80
CA ALA A 118 17.85 8.43 13.25
C ALA A 118 16.56 7.92 13.91
N GLY A 119 16.70 7.05 14.90
CA GLY A 119 15.57 6.40 15.57
C GLY A 119 15.02 5.21 14.78
N LYS A 120 13.82 4.77 15.16
CA LYS A 120 13.09 3.71 14.46
C LYS A 120 12.23 4.29 13.33
N THR A 121 11.96 3.46 12.33
CA THR A 121 11.11 3.79 11.18
C THR A 121 9.93 2.83 11.14
N THR A 122 8.73 3.35 10.91
CA THR A 122 7.56 2.53 10.59
C THR A 122 7.63 2.11 9.13
N LEU A 123 7.48 0.82 8.86
CA LEU A 123 7.38 0.31 7.51
C LEU A 123 5.92 0.32 7.10
N LEU A 124 5.61 0.96 5.97
CA LEU A 124 4.30 0.90 5.33
C LEU A 124 4.46 0.08 4.04
N PHE A 125 3.76 -1.05 3.96
CA PHE A 125 3.77 -1.92 2.80
C PHE A 125 2.33 -2.10 2.31
N THR A 126 2.06 -1.71 1.06
CA THR A 126 0.74 -1.90 0.43
C THR A 126 0.76 -2.91 -0.71
N GLY A 127 1.93 -3.43 -1.05
CA GLY A 127 2.10 -4.59 -1.94
C GLY A 127 2.65 -5.83 -1.22
N PRO A 128 3.21 -6.80 -1.99
CA PRO A 128 3.83 -8.00 -1.45
C PRO A 128 5.08 -7.75 -0.59
N LEU A 129 5.38 -8.66 0.34
CA LEU A 129 6.43 -8.48 1.35
C LEU A 129 7.85 -8.88 0.90
N THR A 130 8.05 -9.27 -0.36
CA THR A 130 9.32 -9.85 -0.84
C THR A 130 10.53 -8.95 -0.64
N ASP A 131 10.39 -7.63 -0.85
CA ASP A 131 11.51 -6.71 -0.61
C ASP A 131 11.88 -6.63 0.89
N LEU A 132 10.91 -6.72 1.79
CA LEU A 132 11.16 -6.77 3.23
C LEU A 132 11.78 -8.12 3.63
N ALA A 133 11.24 -9.24 3.13
CA ALA A 133 11.78 -10.57 3.40
C ALA A 133 13.24 -10.68 2.97
N ARG A 134 13.58 -10.19 1.76
CA ARG A 134 14.97 -10.12 1.26
C ARG A 134 15.85 -9.21 2.10
N ALA A 135 15.32 -8.08 2.57
CA ALA A 135 16.06 -7.18 3.44
C ALA A 135 16.39 -7.84 4.80
N LEU A 136 15.42 -8.54 5.39
CA LEU A 136 15.59 -9.28 6.65
C LEU A 136 16.53 -10.49 6.50
N GLU A 137 16.50 -11.17 5.35
CA GLU A 137 17.45 -12.25 5.07
C GLU A 137 18.89 -11.71 4.94
N LYS A 138 19.07 -10.59 4.25
CA LYS A 138 20.39 -10.00 3.99
C LYS A 138 20.98 -9.30 5.21
N ALA A 139 20.15 -8.60 5.99
CA ALA A 139 20.55 -7.75 7.10
C ALA A 139 19.55 -7.87 8.26
N PRO A 140 19.48 -9.02 8.97
CA PRO A 140 18.50 -9.26 10.02
C PRO A 140 18.57 -8.24 11.17
N GLU A 141 19.71 -7.58 11.38
CA GLU A 141 19.87 -6.52 12.37
C GLU A 141 19.00 -5.28 12.12
N ILE A 142 18.41 -5.12 10.92
CA ILE A 142 17.47 -4.02 10.65
C ILE A 142 16.18 -4.14 11.46
N GLU A 143 15.85 -5.30 12.03
CA GLU A 143 14.71 -5.45 12.93
C GLU A 143 14.75 -4.42 14.08
N GLU A 144 15.93 -4.11 14.60
CA GLU A 144 16.13 -3.13 15.68
C GLU A 144 15.84 -1.68 15.22
N LYS A 145 15.88 -1.43 13.91
CA LYS A 145 15.57 -0.13 13.29
C LYS A 145 14.09 0.02 12.92
N ILE A 146 13.32 -1.06 12.99
CA ILE A 146 11.91 -1.08 12.63
C ILE A 146 11.08 -0.85 13.90
N ASP A 147 10.18 0.14 13.83
CA ASP A 147 9.20 0.40 14.89
C ASP A 147 8.09 -0.65 14.85
N LYS A 148 7.49 -0.78 13.65
CA LYS A 148 6.46 -1.75 13.30
C LYS A 148 6.33 -1.82 11.79
N LEU A 149 5.75 -2.91 11.32
CA LEU A 149 5.22 -3.06 9.97
C LEU A 149 3.71 -2.79 9.99
N VAL A 150 3.25 -1.87 9.14
CA VAL A 150 1.85 -1.71 8.78
C VAL A 150 1.69 -2.25 7.36
N TRP A 151 0.92 -3.33 7.21
CA TRP A 151 0.81 -4.05 5.94
C TRP A 151 -0.64 -4.22 5.49
N MET A 152 -0.90 -3.92 4.22
CA MET A 152 -2.13 -4.36 3.54
C MET A 152 -1.92 -5.78 3.05
N GLY A 153 -2.62 -6.73 3.65
CA GLY A 153 -2.58 -8.10 3.18
C GLY A 153 -3.31 -9.08 4.08
N GLY A 154 -3.54 -10.27 3.54
CA GLY A 154 -4.20 -11.36 4.25
C GLY A 154 -5.72 -11.18 4.41
N THR A 155 -6.34 -12.25 4.89
CA THR A 155 -7.77 -12.36 5.21
C THR A 155 -7.95 -13.47 6.23
N PHE A 156 -8.88 -13.31 7.18
CA PHE A 156 -9.30 -14.40 8.06
C PHE A 156 -10.73 -14.88 7.75
N GLN A 157 -11.27 -14.47 6.60
CA GLN A 157 -12.51 -14.99 6.07
C GLN A 157 -12.29 -16.34 5.39
N GLU A 158 -13.36 -17.11 5.21
CA GLU A 158 -13.31 -18.40 4.51
C GLU A 158 -12.90 -18.28 3.04
N VAL A 159 -13.13 -17.11 2.43
CA VAL A 159 -12.83 -16.82 1.02
C VAL A 159 -12.06 -15.51 0.93
N GLY A 160 -11.00 -15.51 0.13
CA GLY A 160 -10.21 -14.32 -0.18
C GLY A 160 -10.57 -13.69 -1.53
N ASN A 161 -9.66 -12.92 -2.10
CA ASN A 161 -9.85 -12.25 -3.40
C ASN A 161 -9.06 -12.91 -4.55
N VAL A 162 -8.35 -14.01 -4.28
CA VAL A 162 -7.64 -14.82 -5.27
C VAL A 162 -8.56 -15.90 -5.82
N GLN A 163 -8.81 -15.92 -7.13
CA GLN A 163 -9.61 -16.94 -7.84
C GLN A 163 -8.83 -17.51 -9.03
N GLU A 164 -7.60 -17.96 -8.77
CA GLU A 164 -6.66 -18.43 -9.78
C GLU A 164 -6.57 -19.95 -9.85
N PRO A 165 -6.11 -20.52 -10.98
CA PRO A 165 -5.71 -21.92 -11.03
C PRO A 165 -4.72 -22.29 -9.91
N GLU A 166 -4.76 -23.55 -9.47
CA GLU A 166 -3.86 -24.10 -8.44
C GLU A 166 -4.03 -23.51 -7.03
N HIS A 167 -5.02 -22.64 -6.84
CA HIS A 167 -5.36 -22.04 -5.55
C HIS A 167 -6.78 -22.44 -5.09
N ASP A 168 -6.99 -22.58 -3.78
CA ASP A 168 -8.28 -22.99 -3.19
C ASP A 168 -9.27 -21.84 -2.91
N GLY A 169 -8.87 -20.61 -3.23
CA GLY A 169 -9.68 -19.40 -3.09
C GLY A 169 -9.65 -18.73 -1.71
N THR A 170 -8.77 -19.18 -0.80
CA THR A 170 -8.74 -18.71 0.60
C THR A 170 -7.75 -17.57 0.89
N ALA A 171 -6.98 -17.12 -0.11
CA ALA A 171 -5.87 -16.18 0.07
C ALA A 171 -6.23 -14.76 -0.41
N GLU A 172 -5.48 -13.81 0.13
CA GLU A 172 -5.43 -12.44 -0.34
C GLU A 172 -4.24 -12.26 -1.30
N TRP A 173 -4.37 -11.40 -2.32
CA TRP A 173 -3.40 -11.24 -3.41
C TRP A 173 -1.98 -10.86 -2.99
N ASN A 174 -1.78 -9.90 -2.09
CA ASN A 174 -0.45 -9.51 -1.62
C ASN A 174 0.25 -10.67 -0.91
N ALA A 175 -0.50 -11.44 -0.11
CA ALA A 175 0.01 -12.64 0.52
C ALA A 175 0.27 -13.78 -0.48
N PHE A 176 -0.62 -13.96 -1.45
CA PHE A 176 -0.54 -14.99 -2.48
C PHE A 176 0.61 -14.73 -3.48
N TRP A 177 0.96 -13.48 -3.75
CA TRP A 177 2.01 -13.14 -4.72
C TRP A 177 3.37 -13.74 -4.35
N ASP A 178 3.69 -13.75 -3.05
CA ASP A 178 4.87 -14.40 -2.48
C ASP A 178 4.61 -14.86 -1.02
N PRO A 179 4.03 -16.07 -0.84
CA PRO A 179 3.72 -16.64 0.46
C PRO A 179 4.97 -16.93 1.30
N GLU A 180 6.09 -17.27 0.66
CA GLU A 180 7.37 -17.51 1.33
C GLU A 180 7.90 -16.23 1.98
N ALA A 181 7.75 -15.08 1.31
CA ALA A 181 8.09 -13.78 1.89
C ALA A 181 7.22 -13.44 3.11
N VAL A 182 5.92 -13.73 3.07
CA VAL A 182 5.04 -13.54 4.23
C VAL A 182 5.51 -14.43 5.39
N ALA A 183 5.83 -15.69 5.13
CA ALA A 183 6.34 -16.62 6.13
C ALA A 183 7.65 -16.09 6.75
N LYS A 184 8.56 -15.58 5.92
CA LYS A 184 9.82 -14.99 6.38
C LYS A 184 9.62 -13.78 7.29
N VAL A 185 8.66 -12.90 6.96
CA VAL A 185 8.31 -11.76 7.81
C VAL A 185 7.62 -12.21 9.09
N TRP A 186 6.83 -13.29 9.05
CA TRP A 186 6.18 -13.86 10.24
C TRP A 186 7.21 -14.42 11.23
N GLU A 187 8.37 -14.91 10.78
CA GLU A 187 9.47 -15.36 11.64
C GLU A 187 10.19 -14.21 12.39
N SER A 188 10.03 -12.95 11.93
CA SER A 188 10.72 -11.79 12.51
C SER A 188 10.18 -11.39 13.89
N SER A 189 10.95 -10.63 14.66
CA SER A 189 10.49 -10.05 15.93
C SER A 189 9.68 -8.75 15.77
N ILE A 190 9.49 -8.27 14.53
CA ILE A 190 8.84 -7.00 14.22
C ILE A 190 7.38 -7.02 14.65
N LYS A 191 6.88 -5.92 15.24
CA LYS A 191 5.44 -5.75 15.48
C LYS A 191 4.71 -5.60 14.13
N ILE A 192 3.67 -6.41 13.89
CA ILE A 192 2.89 -6.37 12.64
C ILE A 192 1.48 -5.87 12.92
N GLU A 193 1.09 -4.78 12.27
CA GLU A 193 -0.27 -4.29 12.18
C GLU A 193 -0.79 -4.54 10.76
N MET A 194 -1.92 -5.24 10.65
CA MET A 194 -2.41 -5.77 9.39
C MET A 194 -3.79 -5.20 9.05
N VAL A 195 -3.91 -4.66 7.83
CA VAL A 195 -5.18 -4.31 7.20
C VAL A 195 -5.55 -5.46 6.26
N ALA A 196 -6.39 -6.35 6.77
CA ALA A 196 -6.90 -7.50 6.03
C ALA A 196 -8.05 -7.12 5.09
N LEU A 197 -8.50 -8.03 4.24
CA LEU A 197 -9.65 -7.79 3.37
C LEU A 197 -10.89 -7.32 4.13
N GLU A 198 -11.24 -7.96 5.25
CA GLU A 198 -12.38 -7.58 6.09
C GLU A 198 -12.25 -6.21 6.76
N SER A 199 -11.03 -5.69 6.90
CA SER A 199 -10.77 -4.43 7.61
C SER A 199 -11.43 -3.24 6.91
N THR A 200 -11.67 -3.33 5.59
CA THR A 200 -12.27 -2.26 4.78
C THR A 200 -13.78 -2.38 4.61
N ASN A 201 -14.43 -3.42 5.14
CA ASN A 201 -15.86 -3.68 4.92
C ASN A 201 -16.78 -2.49 5.26
N GLN A 202 -16.37 -1.59 6.16
CA GLN A 202 -17.15 -0.40 6.55
C GLN A 202 -16.88 0.84 5.69
N VAL A 203 -15.90 0.80 4.78
CA VAL A 203 -15.45 1.94 3.96
C VAL A 203 -15.44 1.65 2.45
N PRO A 204 -16.57 1.17 1.87
CA PRO A 204 -16.66 1.00 0.42
C PRO A 204 -16.58 2.36 -0.31
N LEU A 205 -15.89 2.40 -1.46
CA LEU A 205 -15.86 3.58 -2.32
C LEU A 205 -17.15 3.68 -3.14
N THR A 206 -18.18 4.25 -2.53
CA THR A 206 -19.51 4.36 -3.13
C THR A 206 -19.60 5.43 -4.22
N PRO A 207 -20.59 5.35 -5.13
CA PRO A 207 -20.89 6.43 -6.08
C PRO A 207 -21.15 7.79 -5.40
N ALA A 208 -21.74 7.80 -4.20
CA ALA A 208 -21.97 9.03 -3.45
C ALA A 208 -20.67 9.72 -3.02
N ILE A 209 -19.68 8.96 -2.56
CA ILE A 209 -18.34 9.49 -2.23
C ILE A 209 -17.64 10.01 -3.49
N ARG A 210 -17.69 9.27 -4.59
CA ARG A 210 -17.12 9.71 -5.88
C ARG A 210 -17.75 11.02 -6.36
N GLN A 211 -19.08 11.13 -6.26
CA GLN A 211 -19.80 12.36 -6.62
C GLN A 211 -19.47 13.53 -5.69
N MET A 212 -19.29 13.27 -4.39
CA MET A 212 -18.84 14.26 -3.42
C MET A 212 -17.46 14.80 -3.83
N TRP A 213 -16.48 13.94 -4.12
CA TRP A 213 -15.16 14.37 -4.62
C TRP A 213 -15.25 15.16 -5.92
N ALA A 214 -16.08 14.72 -6.87
CA ALA A 214 -16.32 15.48 -8.11
C ALA A 214 -16.87 16.89 -7.86
N SER A 215 -17.74 17.07 -6.86
CA SER A 215 -18.25 18.40 -6.46
C SER A 215 -17.18 19.30 -5.84
N LEU A 216 -16.10 18.69 -5.34
CA LEU A 216 -14.95 19.34 -4.71
C LEU A 216 -13.75 19.47 -5.66
N ARG A 217 -13.91 19.19 -6.96
CA ARG A 217 -12.90 19.31 -8.05
C ARG A 217 -12.07 20.58 -8.04
N LYS A 218 -12.58 21.68 -7.46
CA LYS A 218 -11.81 22.93 -7.31
C LYS A 218 -10.53 22.77 -6.48
N TYR A 219 -10.45 21.74 -5.63
CA TYR A 219 -9.24 21.36 -4.92
C TYR A 219 -8.47 20.38 -5.78
N GLU A 220 -7.25 20.75 -6.16
CA GLU A 220 -6.46 20.00 -7.12
C GLU A 220 -6.15 18.57 -6.65
N GLY A 221 -5.81 18.37 -5.38
CA GLY A 221 -5.59 17.02 -4.83
C GLY A 221 -6.86 16.15 -4.85
N VAL A 222 -8.04 16.76 -4.72
CA VAL A 222 -9.31 16.03 -4.85
C VAL A 222 -9.57 15.68 -6.32
N ASP A 223 -9.26 16.58 -7.25
CA ASP A 223 -9.36 16.31 -8.69
C ASP A 223 -8.40 15.21 -9.14
N PHE A 224 -7.15 15.22 -8.66
CA PHE A 224 -6.18 14.16 -8.88
C PHE A 224 -6.71 12.79 -8.46
N VAL A 225 -7.15 12.66 -7.20
CA VAL A 225 -7.68 11.39 -6.69
C VAL A 225 -8.96 10.97 -7.43
N GLY A 226 -9.81 11.92 -7.80
CA GLY A 226 -10.98 11.67 -8.64
C GLY A 226 -10.61 11.09 -10.01
N GLN A 227 -9.56 11.60 -10.65
CA GLN A 227 -9.03 11.07 -11.92
C GLN A 227 -8.42 9.68 -11.75
N CYS A 228 -7.65 9.43 -10.68
CA CYS A 228 -7.11 8.11 -10.38
C CYS A 228 -8.22 7.05 -10.29
N TYR A 229 -9.26 7.31 -9.50
CA TYR A 229 -10.38 6.37 -9.37
C TYR A 229 -11.34 6.35 -10.58
N ALA A 230 -11.17 7.23 -11.57
CA ALA A 230 -11.87 7.09 -12.84
C ALA A 230 -11.33 5.91 -13.67
N ALA A 231 -10.09 5.49 -13.44
CA ALA A 231 -9.49 4.30 -14.06
C ALA A 231 -10.04 2.97 -13.49
N CYS A 232 -10.60 3.00 -12.27
CA CYS A 232 -11.36 1.91 -11.67
C CYS A 232 -12.80 2.37 -11.36
N PRO A 233 -13.64 2.55 -12.40
CA PRO A 233 -14.98 3.10 -12.24
C PRO A 233 -15.96 2.07 -11.65
N PRO A 234 -17.10 2.52 -11.11
CA PRO A 234 -18.17 1.61 -10.71
C PRO A 234 -18.64 0.76 -11.89
N LEU A 235 -18.63 -0.56 -11.70
CA LEU A 235 -19.07 -1.54 -12.68
C LEU A 235 -20.57 -1.83 -12.56
N VAL A 236 -21.39 -0.77 -12.66
CA VAL A 236 -22.85 -0.79 -12.38
C VAL A 236 -23.68 -1.56 -13.43
N HIS A 237 -23.07 -1.93 -14.56
CA HIS A 237 -23.75 -2.56 -15.70
C HIS A 237 -23.13 -3.89 -16.17
N VAL A 238 -22.20 -4.47 -15.41
CA VAL A 238 -21.71 -5.84 -15.61
C VAL A 238 -22.15 -6.69 -14.42
N GLU A 239 -22.39 -7.98 -14.65
CA GLU A 239 -23.08 -8.92 -13.74
C GLU A 239 -22.49 -8.98 -12.32
N THR A 240 -21.28 -8.49 -12.09
CA THR A 240 -20.57 -8.59 -10.81
C THR A 240 -20.81 -7.42 -9.83
N ASN A 241 -21.50 -6.33 -10.21
CA ASN A 241 -21.82 -5.17 -9.33
C ASN A 241 -20.74 -4.88 -8.25
N SER A 242 -19.47 -4.81 -8.69
CA SER A 242 -18.34 -4.90 -7.76
C SER A 242 -18.19 -3.59 -6.98
N THR A 243 -18.33 -3.70 -5.66
CA THR A 243 -18.03 -2.60 -4.73
C THR A 243 -16.53 -2.57 -4.51
N TYR A 244 -15.88 -1.47 -4.88
CA TYR A 244 -14.45 -1.27 -4.66
C TYR A 244 -14.18 -0.82 -3.22
N TYR A 245 -13.14 -1.35 -2.60
CA TYR A 245 -12.68 -0.98 -1.26
C TYR A 245 -11.30 -0.36 -1.33
N LEU A 246 -11.01 0.58 -0.44
CA LEU A 246 -9.77 1.37 -0.45
C LEU A 246 -8.73 0.77 0.51
N TRP A 247 -8.24 -0.44 0.21
CA TRP A 247 -7.38 -1.19 1.14
C TRP A 247 -6.06 -0.48 1.46
N ASP A 248 -5.33 -0.04 0.45
CA ASP A 248 -4.03 0.61 0.66
C ASP A 248 -4.18 1.99 1.31
N VAL A 249 -5.23 2.71 0.92
CA VAL A 249 -5.54 4.03 1.47
C VAL A 249 -5.97 3.91 2.93
N LEU A 250 -6.71 2.86 3.32
CA LEU A 250 -7.01 2.60 4.74
C LEU A 250 -5.72 2.30 5.51
N THR A 251 -4.84 1.47 4.95
CA THR A 251 -3.53 1.14 5.54
C THR A 251 -2.67 2.37 5.78
N THR A 252 -2.66 3.27 4.79
CA THR A 252 -1.95 4.55 4.86
C THR A 252 -2.60 5.50 5.86
N ALA A 253 -3.93 5.66 5.82
CA ALA A 253 -4.65 6.54 6.72
C ALA A 253 -4.55 6.10 8.18
N PHE A 254 -4.57 4.80 8.44
CA PHE A 254 -4.36 4.21 9.77
C PHE A 254 -2.96 4.55 10.31
N THR A 255 -1.95 4.53 9.45
CA THR A 255 -0.57 4.88 9.83
C THR A 255 -0.45 6.36 10.24
N GLY A 256 -1.16 7.26 9.54
CA GLY A 256 -1.20 8.69 9.85
C GLY A 256 -2.16 9.06 10.99
N ASN A 257 -3.20 8.26 11.22
CA ASN A 257 -4.18 8.49 12.27
C ASN A 257 -4.79 7.17 12.78
N SER A 258 -4.23 6.65 13.86
CA SER A 258 -4.69 5.39 14.45
C SER A 258 -6.07 5.47 15.11
N THR A 259 -6.65 6.66 15.31
CA THR A 259 -7.99 6.80 15.93
C THR A 259 -9.13 6.47 14.96
N LEU A 260 -8.83 6.25 13.68
CA LEU A 260 -9.82 5.90 12.65
C LEU A 260 -10.37 4.49 12.80
N VAL A 261 -9.66 3.63 13.53
CA VAL A 261 -9.91 2.18 13.57
C VAL A 261 -9.76 1.64 15.00
N LYS A 262 -10.18 0.39 15.20
CA LYS A 262 -9.78 -0.44 16.32
C LYS A 262 -8.80 -1.52 15.85
N VAL A 263 -8.07 -2.09 16.81
CA VAL A 263 -7.07 -3.13 16.57
C VAL A 263 -7.32 -4.29 17.53
N LYS A 264 -7.30 -5.52 17.02
CA LYS A 264 -7.38 -6.75 17.82
C LYS A 264 -6.16 -7.61 17.53
N THR A 265 -5.50 -8.11 18.57
CA THR A 265 -4.39 -9.05 18.38
C THR A 265 -4.92 -10.46 18.18
N VAL A 266 -4.42 -11.16 17.17
CA VAL A 266 -4.65 -12.59 16.93
C VAL A 266 -3.32 -13.31 16.77
N SER A 267 -3.27 -14.60 17.09
CA SER A 267 -2.13 -15.44 16.75
C SER A 267 -2.33 -15.99 15.33
N SER A 268 -1.38 -15.73 14.43
CA SER A 268 -1.52 -16.03 13.00
C SER A 268 -0.33 -16.81 12.44
N ILE A 269 -0.64 -17.73 11.54
CA ILE A 269 0.30 -18.39 10.62
C ILE A 269 -0.05 -18.04 9.18
N VAL A 270 0.87 -18.30 8.26
CA VAL A 270 0.64 -18.25 6.80
C VAL A 270 1.01 -19.59 6.19
N HIS A 271 0.22 -20.03 5.21
CA HIS A 271 0.47 -21.25 4.45
C HIS A 271 1.36 -20.95 3.24
N THR A 272 2.39 -21.76 2.99
CA THR A 272 3.31 -21.57 1.85
C THR A 272 3.08 -22.58 0.71
N GLU A 273 2.32 -23.64 0.97
CA GLU A 273 2.14 -24.77 0.06
C GLU A 273 0.78 -24.75 -0.64
N THR A 274 0.74 -25.24 -1.88
CA THR A 274 -0.51 -25.43 -2.63
C THR A 274 -1.39 -26.51 -1.98
N PRO A 275 -2.73 -26.42 -2.04
CA PRO A 275 -3.51 -25.42 -2.77
C PRO A 275 -3.82 -24.13 -1.98
N SER A 276 -3.37 -24.01 -0.73
CA SER A 276 -3.74 -22.91 0.18
C SER A 276 -2.66 -21.85 0.37
N GLN A 277 -1.68 -21.78 -0.54
CA GLN A 277 -0.53 -20.88 -0.41
C GLN A 277 -0.97 -19.40 -0.29
N GLY A 278 -0.40 -18.64 0.64
CA GLY A 278 -0.81 -17.26 0.93
C GLY A 278 -2.00 -17.12 1.87
N ARG A 279 -2.69 -18.21 2.24
CA ARG A 279 -3.74 -18.17 3.27
C ARG A 279 -3.15 -17.76 4.61
N THR A 280 -3.68 -16.69 5.20
CA THR A 280 -3.43 -16.33 6.61
C THR A 280 -4.48 -17.01 7.49
N GLU A 281 -4.03 -17.71 8.54
CA GLU A 281 -4.92 -18.49 9.41
C GLU A 281 -4.70 -18.12 10.88
N ILE A 282 -5.78 -18.05 11.66
CA ILE A 282 -5.70 -17.91 13.12
C ILE A 282 -5.32 -19.28 13.70
N SER A 283 -4.19 -19.34 14.41
CA SER A 283 -3.69 -20.56 15.03
C SER A 283 -3.00 -20.26 16.36
N GLU A 284 -3.17 -21.12 17.37
CA GLU A 284 -2.51 -21.00 18.67
C GLU A 284 -0.97 -21.09 18.57
N GLU A 285 -0.47 -21.75 17.53
CA GLU A 285 0.97 -21.89 17.23
C GLU A 285 1.53 -20.67 16.46
N GLY A 286 0.68 -19.70 16.11
CA GLY A 286 1.05 -18.53 15.34
C GLY A 286 1.70 -17.41 16.14
N ARG A 287 2.26 -16.43 15.41
CA ARG A 287 2.79 -15.19 15.98
C ARG A 287 1.69 -14.16 16.25
N PRO A 288 1.86 -13.21 17.18
CA PRO A 288 0.91 -12.11 17.33
C PRO A 288 0.92 -11.18 16.11
N VAL A 289 -0.27 -10.85 15.62
CA VAL A 289 -0.56 -9.88 14.57
C VAL A 289 -1.73 -9.01 15.01
N ASP A 290 -1.56 -7.69 14.91
CA ASP A 290 -2.54 -6.68 15.27
C ASP A 290 -3.45 -6.37 14.07
N VAL A 291 -4.66 -6.91 14.05
CA VAL A 291 -5.58 -6.81 12.91
C VAL A 291 -6.52 -5.62 13.06
N VAL A 292 -6.58 -4.79 12.04
CA VAL A 292 -7.45 -3.61 11.97
C VAL A 292 -8.92 -4.03 11.78
N TYR A 293 -9.83 -3.40 12.53
CA TYR A 293 -11.27 -3.58 12.39
C TYR A 293 -12.04 -2.33 12.86
N ASP A 294 -13.36 -2.32 12.64
CA ASP A 294 -14.26 -1.26 13.15
C ASP A 294 -13.87 0.16 12.72
N VAL A 295 -13.71 0.35 11.40
CA VAL A 295 -13.34 1.64 10.79
C VAL A 295 -14.51 2.61 10.84
N THR A 296 -14.30 3.80 11.41
CA THR A 296 -15.34 4.84 11.41
C THR A 296 -15.42 5.51 10.03
N ALA A 297 -16.39 5.10 9.21
CA ALA A 297 -16.47 5.50 7.81
C ALA A 297 -16.47 7.03 7.57
N GLU A 298 -17.30 7.76 8.31
CA GLU A 298 -17.37 9.24 8.21
C GLU A 298 -16.02 9.89 8.54
N ALA A 299 -15.38 9.45 9.62
CA ALA A 299 -14.08 9.97 10.04
C ALA A 299 -12.99 9.64 9.00
N PHE A 300 -12.99 8.43 8.46
CA PHE A 300 -12.04 8.00 7.44
C PHE A 300 -12.16 8.84 6.16
N PHE A 301 -13.37 8.94 5.57
CA PHE A 301 -13.57 9.70 4.35
C PHE A 301 -13.34 11.20 4.55
N THR A 302 -13.69 11.75 5.73
CA THR A 302 -13.38 13.14 6.09
C THR A 302 -11.87 13.35 6.14
N TYR A 303 -11.15 12.48 6.84
CA TYR A 303 -9.70 12.57 7.01
C TYR A 303 -8.97 12.58 5.66
N ILE A 304 -9.22 11.58 4.81
CA ILE A 304 -8.53 11.51 3.50
C ILE A 304 -8.95 12.66 2.58
N THR A 305 -10.21 13.11 2.64
CA THR A 305 -10.66 14.26 1.84
C THR A 305 -10.01 15.56 2.30
N ASP A 306 -9.78 15.74 3.60
CA ASP A 306 -9.11 16.92 4.13
C ASP A 306 -7.61 16.92 3.79
N LEU A 307 -6.95 15.75 3.79
CA LEU A 307 -5.59 15.61 3.23
C LEU A 307 -5.56 16.01 1.74
N MET A 308 -6.52 15.53 0.92
CA MET A 308 -6.62 15.89 -0.50
C MET A 308 -6.78 17.41 -0.71
N LYS A 309 -7.54 18.09 0.16
CA LYS A 309 -7.76 19.55 0.07
C LYS A 309 -6.53 20.36 0.47
N LYS A 310 -5.65 19.83 1.33
CA LYS A 310 -4.41 20.49 1.75
C LYS A 310 -3.38 20.57 0.63
N ALA A 311 -3.42 19.63 -0.31
CA ALA A 311 -2.47 19.59 -1.41
C ALA A 311 -2.56 20.86 -2.25
N VAL A 312 -1.46 21.62 -2.25
CA VAL A 312 -1.23 22.73 -3.16
C VAL A 312 -0.12 22.29 -4.10
N ALA A 313 -0.39 22.22 -5.40
CA ALA A 313 0.65 21.91 -6.36
C ALA A 313 1.76 22.95 -6.31
N LYS A 314 3.00 22.45 -6.33
CA LYS A 314 4.20 23.26 -6.47
C LYS A 314 4.66 23.30 -7.92
#